data_AF-A0A918Q3D7-F1
#
_entry.id   AF-A0A918Q3D7-F1
#
_cell.length_a   1.000
_cell.length_b   1.000
_cell.length_c   1.000
_cell.angle_alpha   90.00
_cell.angle_beta   90.00
_cell.angle_gamma   90.00
#
_symmetry.space_group_name_H-M   'P 1'
#
loop_
_entity.id
_entity.type
_entity.pdbx_description
1 polymer ?
#
loop_
_entity_poly.entity_id
_entity_poly.type
_entity_poly.pdbx_seq_one_letter_code
_entity_poly.pdbx_strand_id
1 'polypeptide(L)'
;MPLDDQGTNAQPPTGHEITEAGWQAVRRDGRVRDELINAACREPRLRQLFPWTGMGELHFSRCTEFRWTWDIPYIQPARGGGYWVSGPLRTESVGPAATAEDAIAMVIAKLPANAGPAFVGTPEQLAAHEASLGPHPTVNPGAE
;
A
#
# COMPACT_ATOMS: atom_id res chain seq x y z
N MET A 1 33.44 -22.30 -29.23
CA MET A 1 32.71 -21.81 -28.04
C MET A 1 33.61 -20.85 -27.30
N PRO A 2 33.10 -19.67 -26.98
CA PRO A 2 32.95 -19.29 -25.59
C PRO A 2 31.47 -19.06 -25.27
N LEU A 3 31.02 -19.52 -24.11
CA LEU A 3 29.74 -19.11 -23.56
C LEU A 3 29.92 -17.71 -22.98
N ASP A 4 29.23 -16.74 -23.55
CA ASP A 4 28.99 -15.46 -22.90
C ASP A 4 28.07 -15.72 -21.70
N ASP A 5 28.66 -15.96 -20.54
CA ASP A 5 28.00 -15.89 -19.23
C ASP A 5 27.78 -14.40 -18.92
N GLN A 6 26.86 -13.77 -19.67
CA GLN A 6 26.19 -12.55 -19.23
C GLN A 6 25.21 -12.98 -18.14
N GLY A 7 25.76 -13.32 -16.97
CA GLY A 7 25.01 -13.40 -15.74
C GLY A 7 24.25 -12.09 -15.60
N THR A 8 22.97 -12.13 -15.96
CA THR A 8 22.04 -11.03 -15.80
C THR A 8 22.12 -10.69 -14.33
N ASN A 9 22.78 -9.57 -14.01
CA ASN A 9 22.73 -8.97 -12.70
C ASN A 9 21.30 -8.44 -12.54
N ALA A 10 20.36 -9.38 -12.36
CA ALA A 10 18.99 -9.12 -11.96
C ALA A 10 19.11 -8.67 -10.51
N GLN A 11 19.52 -7.42 -10.33
CA GLN A 11 19.36 -6.74 -9.07
C GLN A 11 17.90 -6.94 -8.68
N PRO A 12 17.61 -7.46 -7.48
CA PRO A 12 16.24 -7.78 -7.10
C PRO A 12 15.40 -6.51 -7.31
N PRO A 13 14.19 -6.64 -7.90
CA PRO A 13 13.37 -5.49 -8.23
C PRO A 13 13.20 -4.66 -6.96
N THR A 14 13.51 -3.38 -7.07
CA THR A 14 13.38 -2.43 -5.97
C THR A 14 11.90 -2.30 -5.58
N GLY A 15 11.61 -1.86 -4.34
CA GLY A 15 10.22 -1.71 -3.88
C GLY A 15 9.39 -0.78 -4.75
N HIS A 16 10.03 0.21 -5.36
CA HIS A 16 9.40 1.08 -6.35
C HIS A 16 8.98 0.33 -7.62
N GLU A 17 9.83 -0.54 -8.17
CA GLU A 17 9.50 -1.35 -9.35
C GLU A 17 8.39 -2.35 -9.08
N ILE A 18 8.41 -2.99 -7.91
CA ILE A 18 7.33 -3.90 -7.48
C ILE A 18 6.01 -3.14 -7.31
N THR A 19 6.07 -1.94 -6.72
CA THR A 19 4.90 -1.09 -6.52
C THR A 19 4.32 -0.60 -7.85
N GLU A 20 5.15 -0.11 -8.76
CA GLU A 20 4.73 0.30 -10.10
C GLU A 20 4.15 -0.89 -10.88
N ALA A 21 4.76 -2.09 -10.79
CA ALA A 21 4.19 -3.30 -11.38
C ALA A 21 2.82 -3.66 -10.79
N GLY A 22 2.63 -3.48 -9.48
CA GLY A 22 1.33 -3.61 -8.81
C GLY A 22 0.29 -2.63 -9.37
N TRP A 23 0.64 -1.36 -9.52
CA TRP A 23 -0.22 -0.34 -10.13
C TRP A 23 -0.64 -0.70 -11.56
N GLN A 24 0.30 -1.20 -12.36
CA GLN A 24 0.01 -1.69 -13.72
C GLN A 24 -0.89 -2.94 -13.72
N ALA A 25 -0.71 -3.84 -12.74
CA ALA A 25 -1.55 -5.03 -12.60
C ALA A 25 -3.00 -4.67 -12.23
N VAL A 26 -3.19 -3.77 -11.27
CA VAL A 26 -4.51 -3.25 -10.88
C VAL A 26 -5.20 -2.56 -12.06
N ARG A 27 -4.46 -1.79 -12.85
CA ARG A 27 -5.00 -1.16 -14.07
C ARG A 27 -5.42 -2.19 -15.12
N ARG A 28 -4.61 -3.23 -15.33
CA ARG A 28 -4.90 -4.31 -16.28
C ARG A 28 -6.08 -5.18 -15.84
N ASP A 29 -6.30 -5.30 -14.52
CA ASP A 29 -7.42 -6.06 -13.94
C ASP A 29 -8.78 -5.44 -14.30
N GLY A 30 -8.85 -4.12 -14.49
CA GLY A 30 -10.04 -3.41 -14.98
C GLY A 30 -11.24 -3.39 -14.02
N ARG A 31 -11.12 -3.98 -12.82
CA ARG A 31 -12.18 -3.94 -11.80
C ARG A 31 -12.28 -2.58 -11.10
N VAL A 32 -11.16 -1.87 -11.00
CA VAL A 32 -11.10 -0.50 -10.47
C VAL A 32 -11.10 0.47 -11.64
N ARG A 33 -11.89 1.54 -11.51
CA ARG A 33 -12.05 2.55 -12.56
C ARG A 33 -10.76 3.35 -12.74
N ASP A 34 -10.38 3.62 -13.98
CA ASP A 34 -9.13 4.32 -14.32
C ASP A 34 -8.98 5.68 -13.64
N GLU A 35 -10.08 6.43 -13.45
CA GLU A 35 -10.06 7.72 -12.76
C GLU A 35 -9.57 7.61 -11.32
N LEU A 36 -9.94 6.52 -10.61
CA LEU A 36 -9.49 6.28 -9.24
C LEU A 36 -8.00 5.95 -9.19
N ILE A 37 -7.54 5.10 -10.12
CA ILE A 37 -6.13 4.75 -10.25
C ILE A 37 -5.30 5.99 -10.56
N ASN A 38 -5.75 6.81 -11.51
CA ASN A 38 -5.07 8.04 -11.88
C ASN A 38 -5.01 9.03 -10.70
N ALA A 39 -6.10 9.20 -9.95
CA ALA A 39 -6.12 10.05 -8.76
C ALA A 39 -5.14 9.55 -7.69
N ALA A 40 -5.08 8.25 -7.44
CA ALA A 40 -4.13 7.66 -6.50
C ALA A 40 -2.67 7.83 -6.95
N CYS A 41 -2.37 7.62 -8.24
CA CYS A 41 -1.02 7.76 -8.80
C CYS A 41 -0.51 9.20 -8.80
N ARG A 42 -1.40 10.21 -8.77
CA ARG A 42 -1.01 11.62 -8.65
C ARG A 42 -0.47 11.96 -7.27
N GLU A 43 -0.88 11.21 -6.26
CA GLU A 43 -0.49 11.43 -4.87
C GLU A 43 0.80 10.66 -4.56
N PRO A 44 1.95 11.35 -4.35
CA PRO A 44 3.23 10.66 -4.19
C PRO A 44 3.25 9.71 -3.00
N ARG A 45 2.48 10.03 -1.94
CA ARG A 45 2.36 9.20 -0.73
C ARG A 45 1.66 7.87 -1.01
N LEU A 46 0.64 7.85 -1.88
CA LEU A 46 -0.06 6.63 -2.25
C LEU A 46 0.64 5.87 -3.37
N ARG A 47 1.23 6.59 -4.33
CA ARG A 47 1.99 5.99 -5.43
C ARG A 47 3.12 5.08 -4.94
N GLN A 48 3.72 5.41 -3.79
CA GLN A 48 4.79 4.63 -3.19
C GLN A 48 4.30 3.41 -2.39
N LEU A 49 2.99 3.26 -2.19
CA LEU A 49 2.37 2.12 -1.51
C LEU A 49 1.97 1.04 -2.52
N PHE A 50 1.98 -0.21 -2.08
CA PHE A 50 1.62 -1.35 -2.93
C PHE A 50 0.09 -1.43 -3.10
N PRO A 51 -0.43 -1.25 -4.32
CA PRO A 51 -1.86 -1.36 -4.57
C PRO A 51 -2.24 -2.83 -4.78
N TRP A 52 -3.42 -3.19 -4.30
CA TRP A 52 -4.00 -4.48 -4.64
C TRP A 52 -5.52 -4.36 -4.75
N THR A 53 -6.12 -5.23 -5.56
CA THR A 53 -7.57 -5.27 -5.75
C THR A 53 -8.16 -6.52 -5.15
N GLY A 54 -9.23 -6.36 -4.37
CA GLY A 54 -10.03 -7.45 -3.82
C GLY A 54 -11.50 -7.12 -3.97
N MET A 55 -12.30 -8.02 -4.54
CA MET A 55 -13.76 -7.81 -4.70
C MET A 55 -14.18 -6.52 -5.45
N GLY A 56 -13.29 -5.95 -6.27
CA GLY A 56 -13.52 -4.67 -6.97
C GLY A 56 -13.22 -3.42 -6.12
N GLU A 57 -12.61 -3.61 -4.96
CA GLU A 57 -12.16 -2.57 -4.04
C GLU A 57 -10.67 -2.29 -4.29
N LEU A 58 -10.27 -1.02 -4.23
CA LEU A 58 -8.87 -0.59 -4.27
C LEU A 58 -8.33 -0.53 -2.84
N HIS A 59 -7.34 -1.36 -2.56
CA HIS A 59 -6.66 -1.44 -1.28
C HIS A 59 -5.20 -1.00 -1.41
N PHE A 60 -4.63 -0.56 -0.28
CA PHE A 60 -3.26 -0.11 -0.18
C PHE A 60 -2.53 -0.89 0.92
N SER A 61 -1.31 -1.31 0.64
CA SER A 61 -0.45 -2.02 1.58
C SER A 61 0.90 -1.32 1.72
N ARG A 62 1.43 -1.31 2.94
CA ARG A 62 2.80 -0.86 3.23
C ARG A 62 3.84 -1.94 2.93
N CYS A 63 3.41 -3.16 2.61
CA CYS A 63 4.26 -4.30 2.26
C CYS A 63 3.89 -4.85 0.88
N THR A 64 4.89 -5.31 0.15
CA THR A 64 4.69 -5.90 -1.19
C THR A 64 4.35 -7.40 -1.15
N GLU A 65 4.71 -8.13 -0.09
CA GLU A 65 4.44 -9.58 -0.01
C GLU A 65 3.12 -9.94 0.69
N PHE A 66 2.70 -11.18 0.48
CA PHE A 66 1.43 -11.75 0.96
C PHE A 66 1.30 -11.72 2.49
N ARG A 67 0.05 -11.57 2.96
CA ARG A 67 -0.35 -10.97 4.25
C ARG A 67 -0.30 -9.44 4.25
N TRP A 68 -0.87 -8.83 3.21
CA TRP A 68 -0.99 -7.38 3.10
C TRP A 68 -1.48 -6.73 4.39
N THR A 69 -0.95 -5.55 4.67
CA THR A 69 -1.35 -4.76 5.82
C THR A 69 -2.75 -4.21 5.61
N TRP A 70 -3.60 -4.28 6.63
CA TRP A 70 -4.95 -3.71 6.62
C TRP A 70 -5.02 -2.38 7.38
N ASP A 71 -3.89 -1.72 7.66
CA ASP A 71 -3.87 -0.48 8.45
C ASP A 71 -4.26 0.80 7.68
N ILE A 72 -4.52 0.69 6.37
CA ILE A 72 -4.91 1.80 5.51
C ILE A 72 -6.37 1.64 5.05
N PRO A 73 -7.17 2.71 5.08
CA PRO A 73 -8.51 2.69 4.50
C PRO A 73 -8.51 2.29 3.03
N TYR A 74 -9.55 1.58 2.61
CA TYR A 74 -9.73 1.12 1.23
C TYR A 74 -10.94 1.77 0.58
N ILE A 75 -10.92 1.84 -0.75
CA ILE A 75 -11.93 2.52 -1.54
C ILE A 75 -12.71 1.49 -2.33
N GLN A 76 -14.03 1.49 -2.17
CA GLN A 76 -14.93 0.62 -2.93
C GLN A 76 -15.89 1.46 -3.78
N PRO A 77 -16.33 0.95 -4.95
CA PRO A 77 -17.33 1.63 -5.75
C PRO A 77 -18.67 1.69 -4.99
N ALA A 78 -19.27 2.89 -4.91
CA ALA A 78 -20.56 3.07 -4.27
C ALA A 78 -21.71 2.82 -5.27
N ARG A 79 -22.82 2.26 -4.76
CA ARG A 79 -24.05 2.05 -5.53
C ARG A 79 -24.64 3.42 -5.88
N GLY A 80 -24.47 3.86 -7.13
CA GLY A 80 -24.88 5.21 -7.58
C GLY A 80 -23.80 5.99 -8.34
N GLY A 81 -22.60 5.43 -8.50
CA GLY A 81 -21.57 5.98 -9.37
C GLY A 81 -20.46 6.79 -8.69
N GLY A 82 -20.52 6.96 -7.36
CA GLY A 82 -19.44 7.50 -6.53
C GLY A 82 -18.58 6.41 -5.89
N TYR A 83 -17.93 6.75 -4.77
CA TYR A 83 -17.03 5.88 -4.02
C TYR A 83 -17.42 5.83 -2.55
N TRP A 84 -16.96 4.81 -1.86
CA TRP A 84 -17.14 4.65 -0.43
C TRP A 84 -15.80 4.29 0.19
N VAL A 85 -15.38 5.04 1.19
CA VAL A 85 -14.11 4.84 1.89
C VAL A 85 -14.39 4.11 3.19
N SER A 86 -13.86 2.89 3.29
CA SER A 86 -13.97 2.04 4.48
C SER A 86 -12.69 2.10 5.28
N GLY A 87 -12.82 1.97 6.59
CA GLY A 87 -11.68 1.98 7.49
C GLY A 87 -10.81 0.71 7.35
N PRO A 88 -9.66 0.70 8.03
CA PRO A 88 -8.76 -0.45 8.08
C PRO A 88 -9.44 -1.72 8.63
N LEU A 89 -10.34 -1.55 9.60
CA LEU A 89 -11.26 -2.59 10.06
C LEU A 89 -12.55 -2.55 9.24
N ARG A 90 -13.09 -3.73 8.87
CA ARG A 90 -14.38 -3.81 8.12
C ARG A 90 -15.57 -3.21 8.88
N THR A 91 -15.44 -3.03 10.20
CA THR A 91 -16.46 -2.36 11.05
C THR A 91 -16.34 -0.85 11.03
N GLU A 92 -15.22 -0.31 10.55
CA GLU A 92 -14.98 1.12 10.44
C GLU A 92 -15.34 1.62 9.05
N SER A 93 -15.93 2.81 8.99
CA SER A 93 -16.20 3.50 7.74
C SER A 93 -15.78 4.96 7.88
N VAL A 94 -15.13 5.48 6.84
CA VAL A 94 -14.76 6.90 6.78
C VAL A 94 -15.93 7.69 6.21
N GLY A 95 -16.54 7.19 5.12
CA GLY A 95 -17.76 7.76 4.55
C GLY A 95 -17.85 7.68 3.03
N PRO A 96 -18.93 8.22 2.44
CA PRO A 96 -19.09 8.32 0.99
C PRO A 96 -18.23 9.44 0.41
N ALA A 97 -17.74 9.22 -0.81
CA ALA A 97 -17.01 10.19 -1.61
C ALA A 97 -17.67 10.32 -2.99
N ALA A 98 -17.91 11.55 -3.44
CA ALA A 98 -18.57 11.81 -4.73
C ALA A 98 -17.61 11.58 -5.90
N THR A 99 -16.32 11.86 -5.70
CA THR A 99 -15.26 11.77 -6.73
C THR A 99 -14.11 10.89 -6.29
N ALA A 100 -13.27 10.48 -7.24
CA ALA A 100 -12.06 9.71 -6.96
C ALA A 100 -11.10 10.50 -6.08
N GLU A 101 -10.93 11.79 -6.38
CA GLU A 101 -10.08 12.73 -5.65
C GLU A 101 -10.52 12.88 -4.19
N ASP A 102 -11.84 13.01 -3.93
CA ASP A 102 -12.37 13.08 -2.57
C ASP A 102 -12.08 11.78 -1.80
N ALA A 103 -12.27 10.62 -2.45
CA ALA A 103 -12.00 9.33 -1.83
C ALA A 103 -10.52 9.20 -1.45
N ILE A 104 -9.64 9.62 -2.36
CA ILE A 104 -8.19 9.61 -2.15
C ILE A 104 -7.78 10.57 -1.03
N ALA A 105 -8.35 11.78 -0.99
CA ALA A 105 -8.11 12.74 0.09
C ALA A 105 -8.53 12.18 1.46
N MET A 106 -9.65 11.47 1.53
CA MET A 106 -10.10 10.79 2.75
C MET A 106 -9.14 9.69 3.21
N VAL A 107 -8.62 8.87 2.28
CA VAL A 107 -7.58 7.88 2.59
C VAL A 107 -6.33 8.58 3.11
N ILE A 108 -5.85 9.63 2.43
CA ILE A 108 -4.64 10.37 2.80
C ILE A 108 -4.75 11.02 4.18
N ALA A 109 -5.91 11.59 4.51
CA ALA A 109 -6.19 12.17 5.81
C ALA A 109 -6.12 11.15 6.96
N LYS A 110 -6.27 9.85 6.64
CA LYS A 110 -6.22 8.73 7.56
C LYS A 110 -4.97 7.86 7.39
N LEU A 111 -4.04 8.24 6.51
CA LEU A 111 -2.78 7.52 6.35
C LEU A 111 -1.97 7.62 7.65
N PRO A 112 -1.32 6.53 8.07
CA PRO A 112 -0.47 6.56 9.24
C PRO A 112 0.77 7.43 8.95
N ALA A 113 1.31 8.08 9.99
CA ALA A 113 2.41 9.05 9.84
C ALA A 113 3.71 8.42 9.29
N ASN A 114 3.88 7.12 9.51
CA ASN A 114 4.95 6.26 8.98
C ASN A 114 4.61 5.67 7.59
N ALA A 115 3.60 6.19 6.87
CA ALA A 115 3.32 5.82 5.49
C ALA A 115 4.43 6.34 4.56
N GLY A 116 5.53 5.58 4.50
CA GLY A 116 6.63 5.73 3.55
C GLY A 116 6.50 4.77 2.36
N PRO A 117 7.60 4.56 1.61
CA PRO A 117 7.64 3.57 0.54
C PRO A 117 7.27 2.18 1.01
N ALA A 118 6.56 1.43 0.18
CA ALA A 118 6.22 0.04 0.46
C ALA A 118 7.50 -0.77 0.71
N PHE A 119 7.54 -1.42 1.87
CA PHE A 119 8.63 -2.28 2.27
C PHE A 119 8.60 -3.56 1.44
N VAL A 120 9.77 -3.91 0.89
CA VAL A 120 9.94 -5.16 0.13
C VAL A 120 10.08 -6.31 1.11
N GLY A 121 8.98 -7.01 1.32
CA GLY A 121 8.91 -8.14 2.24
C GLY A 121 7.51 -8.31 2.83
N THR A 122 7.42 -9.17 3.84
CA THR A 122 6.19 -9.47 4.58
C THR A 122 5.89 -8.39 5.62
N PRO A 123 4.63 -8.25 6.09
CA PRO A 123 4.29 -7.40 7.24
C PRO A 123 5.11 -7.70 8.49
N GLU A 124 5.54 -8.95 8.70
CA GLU A 124 6.35 -9.34 9.85
C GLU A 124 7.77 -8.75 9.73
N GLN A 125 8.35 -8.75 8.53
CA GLN A 125 9.64 -8.12 8.25
C GLN A 125 9.56 -6.60 8.36
N LEU A 126 8.47 -5.98 7.88
CA LEU A 126 8.23 -4.56 8.09
C LEU A 126 8.13 -4.23 9.59
N ALA A 127 7.35 -4.99 10.36
CA ALA A 127 7.22 -4.78 11.80
C ALA A 127 8.56 -4.92 12.52
N ALA A 128 9.39 -5.89 12.14
CA ALA A 128 10.75 -6.05 12.67
C ALA A 128 11.66 -4.88 12.27
N HIS A 129 11.53 -4.35 11.05
CA HIS A 129 12.28 -3.19 10.57
C HIS A 129 11.88 -1.90 11.30
N GLU A 130 10.59 -1.65 11.49
CA GLU A 130 10.07 -0.52 12.26
C GLU A 130 10.48 -0.60 13.74
N ALA A 131 10.46 -1.80 14.33
CA ALA A 131 10.97 -2.03 15.69
C ALA A 131 12.48 -1.78 15.82
N SER A 132 13.24 -2.01 14.75
CA SER A 132 14.68 -1.74 14.69
C SER A 132 15.02 -0.25 14.47
N LEU A 133 14.10 0.52 13.86
CA LEU A 133 14.28 1.95 13.52
C LEU A 133 13.83 2.93 14.62
N GLY A 134 13.16 2.47 15.69
CA GLY A 134 12.78 3.29 16.84
C GLY A 134 13.77 3.17 18.02
N PRO A 135 14.18 4.28 18.67
CA PRO A 135 15.06 4.22 19.85
C PRO A 135 14.25 4.09 21.15
N HIS A 136 14.46 3.01 21.91
CA HIS A 136 14.93 3.03 23.31
C HIS A 136 14.90 1.61 23.94
N PRO A 137 15.98 1.18 24.61
CA PRO A 137 15.93 0.03 25.51
C PRO A 137 14.98 0.36 26.65
N THR A 138 14.05 -0.55 26.96
CA THR A 138 13.41 -0.56 28.27
C THR A 138 14.50 -0.89 29.29
N VAL A 139 15.19 0.14 29.80
CA VAL A 139 15.93 0.01 31.04
C VAL A 139 14.88 -0.27 32.10
N ASN A 140 14.87 -1.47 32.65
CA ASN A 140 14.18 -1.79 33.89
C ASN A 140 15.08 -1.31 35.03
N PRO A 141 14.72 -0.30 35.83
CA PRO A 141 15.30 -0.13 37.16
C PRO A 141 14.40 -0.89 38.13
N GLY A 142 14.60 -2.20 38.29
CA GLY A 142 13.74 -2.96 39.19
C GLY A 142 14.00 -4.46 39.21
N ALA A 143 15.13 -4.85 39.79
CA ALA A 143 15.38 -6.13 40.48
C ALA A 143 16.73 -5.94 41.17
N GLU A 144 16.73 -5.27 42.31
CA GLU A 144 16.85 -5.89 43.65
C GLU A 144 18.24 -6.49 43.90
#